data_AF-A0AAP0RXI7-F1
#
_entry.id   AF-A0AAP0RXI7-F1
#
_cell.length_a   1.000
_cell.length_b   1.000
_cell.length_c   1.000
_cell.angle_alpha   90.00
_cell.angle_beta   90.00
_cell.angle_gamma   90.00
#
_symmetry.space_group_name_H-M   'P 1'
#
loop_
_entity.id
_entity.type
_entity.pdbx_description
1 polymer ?
#
loop_
_entity_poly.entity_id
_entity_poly.type
_entity_poly.pdbx_seq_one_letter_code
_entity_poly.pdbx_strand_id
1 'polypeptide(L)'
;MENMLAFKIHASTRKLKFQSSPCIHSHVDIVEMQDLLEKSNLTDASGNVMVGDIGVYIQQQIKRHFKEIGVPADVKYIDPTYMIRACRTNASDAILCTVLGQNAVHGAFAGYSGITVGICNSRYVYLPIPEVISSPRVVDPNSRMWH
;
A
#
# COMPACT_ATOMS: atom_id res chain seq x y z
N MET A 1 35.55 -9.16 9.97
CA MET A 1 34.69 -8.59 11.01
C MET A 1 33.58 -7.83 10.31
N GLU A 2 32.38 -8.43 10.34
CA GLU A 2 31.19 -8.01 9.61
C GLU A 2 30.66 -6.67 10.16
N ASN A 3 30.76 -5.60 9.38
CA ASN A 3 30.00 -4.38 9.66
C ASN A 3 28.57 -4.58 9.14
N MET A 4 27.75 -5.18 10.00
CA MET A 4 26.31 -5.32 9.84
C MET A 4 25.67 -3.92 9.94
N LEU A 5 25.59 -3.20 8.82
CA LEU A 5 24.91 -1.90 8.73
C LEU A 5 23.39 -2.11 8.76
N ALA A 6 22.85 -2.22 9.97
CA ALA A 6 21.41 -2.18 10.20
C ALA A 6 20.94 -0.72 10.18
N PHE A 7 20.36 -0.28 9.07
CA PHE A 7 19.67 1.02 9.00
C PHE A 7 18.37 0.94 9.82
N LYS A 8 18.40 1.47 11.06
CA LYS A 8 17.20 1.69 11.87
C LYS A 8 16.77 3.15 11.70
N ILE A 9 15.80 3.41 10.83
CA ILE A 9 14.99 4.63 10.93
C ILE A 9 14.14 4.44 12.20
N HIS A 10 14.45 5.18 13.26
CA HIS A 10 13.75 5.08 14.54
C HIS A 10 12.60 6.08 14.58
N ALA A 11 11.39 5.64 14.25
CA ALA A 11 10.14 6.20 14.77
C ALA A 11 8.98 5.20 14.60
N SER A 12 8.52 4.71 15.75
CA SER A 12 7.18 4.16 16.07
C SER A 12 6.57 2.95 15.37
N THR A 13 7.12 2.35 14.33
CA THR A 13 6.68 1.00 13.91
C THR A 13 7.84 0.12 13.50
N ARG A 14 7.87 -1.07 14.12
CA ARG A 14 8.98 -2.00 14.10
C ARG A 14 9.27 -2.50 12.68
N LYS A 15 10.51 -2.22 12.26
CA LYS A 15 11.27 -2.92 11.20
C LYS A 15 10.77 -2.70 9.77
N LEU A 16 11.29 -1.65 9.12
CA LEU A 16 11.81 -1.84 7.77
C LEU A 16 12.81 -3.01 7.84
N LYS A 17 12.38 -4.20 7.40
CA LYS A 17 13.30 -5.33 7.23
C LYS A 17 14.12 -5.04 5.98
N PHE A 18 15.25 -4.35 6.17
CA PHE A 18 16.33 -4.42 5.21
C PHE A 18 16.80 -5.88 5.22
N GLN A 19 16.46 -6.67 4.19
CA GLN A 19 17.06 -7.98 4.02
C GLN A 19 18.55 -7.75 3.75
N SER A 20 19.36 -7.85 4.80
CA SER A 20 20.82 -7.81 4.73
C SER A 20 21.32 -9.13 4.14
N SER A 21 21.04 -9.35 2.87
CA SER A 21 21.83 -10.26 2.04
C SER A 21 23.13 -9.54 1.67
N PRO A 22 24.25 -10.26 1.43
CA PRO A 22 25.51 -9.67 0.96
C PRO A 22 25.39 -9.26 -0.53
N CYS A 23 24.38 -8.43 -0.82
CA CYS A 23 24.00 -8.04 -2.17
C CYS A 23 24.33 -6.57 -2.36
N ILE A 24 25.03 -6.28 -3.45
CA ILE A 24 25.34 -4.92 -3.92
C ILE A 24 24.08 -4.10 -4.28
N HIS A 25 22.91 -4.74 -4.34
CA HIS A 25 21.62 -4.12 -4.63
C HIS A 25 20.59 -4.52 -3.57
N SER A 26 19.81 -3.55 -3.10
CA SER A 26 18.72 -3.73 -2.15
C SER A 26 17.48 -2.99 -2.67
N HIS A 27 16.32 -3.63 -2.59
CA HIS A 27 15.03 -3.00 -2.87
C HIS A 27 14.30 -2.73 -1.56
N VAL A 28 13.60 -1.60 -1.48
CA VAL A 28 12.80 -1.21 -0.32
C VAL A 28 11.43 -0.82 -0.82
N ASP A 29 10.42 -1.59 -0.41
CA ASP A 29 9.04 -1.28 -0.68
C ASP A 29 8.49 -0.42 0.45
N ILE A 30 7.93 0.74 0.09
CA ILE A 30 7.36 1.70 1.04
C ILE A 30 5.85 1.69 0.81
N VAL A 31 5.12 1.32 1.85
CA VAL A 31 3.66 1.44 1.90
C VAL A 31 3.34 2.55 2.90
N GLU A 32 2.52 3.51 2.50
CA GLU A 32 2.16 4.76 3.21
C GLU A 32 2.51 4.79 4.71
N MET A 33 3.61 5.50 5.04
CA MET A 33 4.06 5.72 6.42
C MET A 33 3.92 7.21 6.78
N GLN A 34 2.68 7.65 6.97
CA GLN A 34 2.38 9.07 7.10
C GLN A 34 2.77 9.70 8.45
N ASP A 35 3.04 8.87 9.47
CA ASP A 35 3.45 9.34 10.80
C ASP A 35 4.83 10.01 10.82
N LEU A 36 5.63 9.84 9.75
CA LEU A 36 6.97 10.41 9.62
C LEU A 36 6.99 11.82 9.02
N LEU A 37 5.88 12.27 8.42
CA LEU A 37 5.79 13.59 7.78
C LEU A 37 5.02 14.57 8.66
N GLU A 38 5.40 15.85 8.58
CA GLU A 38 4.57 16.93 9.12
C GLU A 38 3.22 16.94 8.39
N LYS A 39 2.12 16.93 9.15
CA LYS A 39 0.77 16.92 8.61
C LYS A 39 0.49 18.27 7.93
N SER A 40 0.36 18.27 6.61
CA SER A 40 -0.18 19.41 5.88
C SER A 40 -1.68 19.54 6.16
N ASN A 41 -2.14 20.73 6.56
CA ASN A 41 -3.57 21.06 6.70
C ASN A 41 -4.27 21.30 5.34
N LEU A 42 -3.68 20.84 4.24
CA LEU A 42 -4.22 20.99 2.90
C LEU A 42 -5.19 19.85 2.63
N THR A 43 -6.39 20.18 2.18
CA THR A 43 -7.43 19.21 1.79
C THR A 43 -7.65 19.25 0.28
N ASP A 44 -7.95 18.10 -0.31
CA ASP A 44 -8.39 18.02 -1.69
C ASP A 44 -9.84 18.54 -1.86
N ALA A 45 -10.32 18.62 -3.11
CA ALA A 45 -11.68 19.05 -3.42
C ALA A 45 -12.77 18.09 -2.90
N SER A 46 -12.39 16.87 -2.50
CA SER A 46 -13.26 15.84 -1.94
C SER A 46 -13.24 15.82 -0.40
N GLY A 47 -12.45 16.68 0.23
CA GLY A 47 -12.33 16.78 1.69
C GLY A 47 -11.32 15.81 2.32
N ASN A 48 -10.52 15.09 1.52
CA ASN A 48 -9.45 14.24 2.03
C ASN A 48 -8.21 15.07 2.35
N VAL A 49 -7.48 14.71 3.41
CA VAL A 49 -6.19 15.33 3.74
C VAL A 49 -5.18 14.97 2.65
N MET A 50 -4.51 15.98 2.08
CA MET A 50 -3.45 15.75 1.12
C MET A 50 -2.26 15.08 1.81
N VAL A 51 -1.91 13.92 1.28
CA VAL A 51 -0.82 13.07 1.75
C VAL A 51 0.50 13.60 1.14
N GLY A 52 1.50 13.83 1.99
CA GLY A 52 2.84 14.24 1.55
C GLY A 52 3.65 13.06 1.00
N ASP A 53 4.59 13.33 0.09
CA ASP A 53 5.43 12.32 -0.56
C ASP A 53 6.51 11.76 0.39
N ILE A 54 6.21 10.60 0.99
CA ILE A 54 7.14 9.85 1.85
C ILE A 54 8.34 9.28 1.09
N GLY A 55 8.19 9.00 -0.21
CA GLY A 55 9.23 8.38 -1.02
C GLY A 55 10.44 9.30 -1.17
N VAL A 56 10.19 10.58 -1.44
CA VAL A 56 11.24 11.60 -1.50
C VAL A 56 11.92 11.78 -0.13
N TYR A 57 11.14 11.79 0.95
CA TYR A 57 11.69 11.90 2.30
C TYR A 57 12.65 10.74 2.63
N ILE A 58 12.23 9.50 2.39
CA ILE A 58 13.07 8.32 2.66
C ILE A 58 14.31 8.32 1.76
N GLN A 59 14.19 8.71 0.49
CA GLN A 59 15.34 8.82 -0.42
C GLN A 59 16.40 9.78 0.13
N GLN A 60 16.00 10.93 0.67
CA GLN A 60 16.90 11.91 1.27
C GLN A 60 17.58 11.36 2.54
N GLN A 61 16.84 10.67 3.40
CA GLN A 61 17.41 10.06 4.62
C GLN A 61 18.44 8.98 4.31
N ILE A 62 18.16 8.13 3.31
CA ILE A 62 19.10 7.09 2.88
C ILE A 62 20.39 7.73 2.32
N LYS A 63 20.26 8.72 1.44
CA LYS A 63 21.43 9.44 0.87
C LYS A 63 22.28 10.11 1.96
N ARG A 64 21.63 10.73 2.95
CA ARG A 64 22.31 11.35 4.09
C ARG A 64 23.10 10.31 4.89
N HIS A 65 22.49 9.18 5.22
CA HIS A 65 23.14 8.13 6.00
C HIS A 65 24.38 7.55 5.32
N PHE A 66 24.28 7.22 4.03
CA PHE A 66 25.43 6.69 3.28
C PHE A 66 26.55 7.72 3.10
N LYS A 67 26.20 9.00 3.01
CA LYS A 67 27.19 10.10 3.02
C LYS A 67 27.94 10.20 4.36
N GLU A 68 27.25 10.01 5.49
CA GLU A 68 27.85 10.02 6.83
C GLU A 68 28.79 8.83 7.07
N ILE A 69 28.51 7.67 6.47
CA ILE A 69 29.34 6.46 6.59
C ILE A 69 30.49 6.43 5.56
N GLY A 70 30.48 7.36 4.59
CA GLY A 70 31.53 7.44 3.56
C GLY A 70 31.47 6.31 2.52
N VAL A 71 30.33 5.65 2.37
CA VAL A 71 30.12 4.58 1.39
C VAL A 71 29.39 5.15 0.17
N PRO A 72 29.92 5.00 -1.06
CA PRO A 72 29.23 5.45 -2.26
C PRO A 72 27.99 4.59 -2.50
N ALA A 73 26.80 5.20 -2.46
CA ALA A 73 25.53 4.54 -2.71
C ALA A 73 24.70 5.33 -3.73
N ASP A 74 24.21 4.65 -4.77
CA ASP A 74 23.27 5.21 -5.74
C ASP A 74 21.83 4.83 -5.36
N VAL A 75 20.98 5.83 -5.15
CA VAL A 75 19.61 5.63 -4.65
C VAL A 75 18.61 6.17 -5.66
N LYS A 76 17.95 5.25 -6.37
CA LYS A 76 16.90 5.55 -7.34
C LYS A 76 15.53 5.37 -6.69
N TYR A 77 14.70 6.41 -6.78
CA TYR A 77 13.30 6.35 -6.37
C TYR A 77 12.43 6.14 -7.61
N ILE A 78 11.49 5.21 -7.51
CA ILE A 78 10.53 4.89 -8.56
C ILE A 78 9.15 4.93 -7.92
N ASP A 79 8.26 5.78 -8.44
CA ASP A 79 6.84 5.78 -8.06
C ASP A 79 6.01 5.12 -9.18
N PRO A 80 5.62 3.84 -9.02
CA PRO A 80 4.80 3.15 -9.98
C PRO A 80 3.30 3.38 -9.80
N THR A 81 2.85 4.27 -8.90
CA THR A 81 1.43 4.42 -8.55
C THR A 81 0.53 4.60 -9.77
N TYR A 82 0.89 5.52 -10.67
CA TYR A 82 0.12 5.73 -11.91
C TYR A 82 0.25 4.57 -12.88
N MET A 83 1.43 3.94 -12.99
CA MET A 83 1.63 2.79 -13.87
C MET A 83 0.76 1.61 -13.46
N ILE A 84 0.65 1.35 -12.15
CA ILE A 84 -0.16 0.25 -11.62
C ILE A 84 -1.66 0.54 -11.82
N ARG A 85 -2.12 1.78 -11.57
CA ARG A 85 -3.53 2.14 -11.64
C ARG A 85 -4.05 2.39 -13.06
N ALA A 86 -3.18 2.73 -14.00
CA ALA A 86 -3.55 3.01 -15.39
C ALA A 86 -3.29 1.82 -16.34
N CYS A 87 -2.65 0.74 -15.86
CA CYS A 87 -2.42 -0.44 -16.67
C CYS A 87 -3.73 -1.10 -17.09
N ARG A 88 -3.73 -1.79 -18.23
CA ARG A 88 -4.84 -2.63 -18.65
C ARG A 88 -5.06 -3.74 -17.62
N THR A 89 -6.32 -4.06 -17.37
CA THR A 89 -6.71 -5.16 -16.49
C THR A 89 -6.22 -6.49 -17.05
N ASN A 90 -5.82 -7.39 -16.15
CA ASN A 90 -5.50 -8.76 -16.53
C ASN A 90 -6.80 -9.55 -16.82
N ALA A 91 -6.69 -10.71 -17.46
CA ALA A 91 -7.87 -11.51 -17.83
C ALA A 91 -8.72 -11.90 -16.61
N SER A 92 -8.11 -12.26 -15.50
CA SER A 92 -8.80 -12.67 -14.27
C SER A 92 -9.59 -11.52 -13.65
N ASP A 93 -9.02 -10.32 -13.63
CA ASP A 93 -9.64 -9.10 -13.11
C ASP A 93 -10.78 -8.63 -14.03
N ALA A 94 -10.60 -8.75 -15.35
CA ALA A 94 -11.66 -8.48 -16.33
C ALA A 94 -12.87 -9.42 -16.15
N ILE A 95 -12.63 -10.71 -15.93
CA ILE A 95 -13.70 -11.68 -15.62
C ILE A 95 -14.38 -11.33 -14.30
N LEU A 96 -13.60 -11.04 -13.25
CA LEU A 96 -14.12 -10.66 -11.95
C LEU A 96 -15.03 -9.42 -12.03
N CYS A 97 -14.57 -8.36 -12.70
CA CYS A 97 -15.35 -7.13 -12.88
C CYS A 97 -16.67 -7.39 -13.62
N THR A 98 -16.65 -8.27 -14.63
CA THR A 98 -17.84 -8.65 -15.39
C THR A 98 -18.85 -9.37 -14.49
N VAL A 99 -18.40 -10.34 -13.69
CA VAL A 99 -19.27 -11.11 -12.80
C VAL A 99 -19.84 -10.23 -11.67
N LEU A 100 -19.02 -9.35 -11.07
CA LEU A 100 -19.49 -8.41 -10.06
C LEU A 100 -20.53 -7.45 -10.63
N GLY A 101 -20.30 -6.92 -11.83
CA GLY A 101 -21.24 -6.02 -12.51
C GLY A 101 -22.59 -6.70 -12.82
N GLN A 102 -22.57 -7.91 -13.36
CA GLN A 102 -23.80 -8.68 -13.64
C GLN A 102 -24.59 -8.97 -12.35
N ASN A 103 -23.90 -9.39 -11.29
CA ASN A 103 -24.54 -9.63 -9.98
C ASN A 103 -25.15 -8.37 -9.37
N ALA A 104 -24.52 -7.20 -9.58
CA ALA A 104 -25.06 -5.92 -9.12
C ALA A 104 -26.36 -5.58 -9.85
N VAL A 105 -26.41 -5.80 -11.17
CA VAL A 105 -27.62 -5.61 -11.98
C VAL A 105 -28.74 -6.56 -11.54
N HIS A 106 -28.42 -7.85 -11.30
CA HIS A 106 -29.39 -8.81 -10.78
C HIS A 106 -29.92 -8.39 -9.39
N GLY A 107 -29.04 -7.90 -8.51
CA GLY A 107 -29.44 -7.42 -7.20
C GLY A 107 -30.39 -6.22 -7.28
N ALA A 108 -30.09 -5.29 -8.19
CA ALA A 108 -30.96 -4.14 -8.46
C ALA A 108 -32.33 -4.56 -9.01
N PHE A 109 -32.38 -5.52 -9.96
CA PHE A 109 -33.65 -6.04 -10.48
C PHE A 109 -34.46 -6.84 -9.45
N ALA A 110 -33.81 -7.46 -8.47
CA ALA A 110 -34.47 -8.09 -7.33
C ALA A 110 -35.01 -7.06 -6.31
N GLY A 111 -34.77 -5.77 -6.51
CA GLY A 111 -35.24 -4.69 -5.64
C GLY A 111 -34.31 -4.37 -4.47
N TYR A 112 -33.08 -4.88 -4.45
CA TYR A 112 -32.11 -4.54 -3.41
C TYR A 112 -31.48 -3.16 -3.67
N SER A 113 -31.34 -2.37 -2.61
CA SER A 113 -30.70 -1.05 -2.62
C SER A 113 -29.78 -0.92 -1.40
N GLY A 114 -28.80 -0.01 -1.47
CA GLY A 114 -27.81 0.18 -0.40
C GLY A 114 -26.88 -1.01 -0.20
N ILE A 115 -26.71 -1.86 -1.22
CA ILE A 115 -25.84 -3.03 -1.21
C ILE A 115 -24.64 -2.85 -2.14
N THR A 116 -23.56 -3.57 -1.86
CA THR A 116 -22.42 -3.80 -2.75
C THR A 116 -22.25 -5.30 -3.00
N VAL A 117 -21.61 -5.66 -4.11
CA VAL A 117 -21.31 -7.05 -4.44
C VAL A 117 -19.84 -7.32 -4.13
N GLY A 118 -19.56 -8.41 -3.43
CA GLY A 118 -18.20 -8.82 -3.09
C GLY A 118 -18.00 -10.32 -3.16
N ILE A 119 -16.75 -10.74 -2.96
CA ILE A 119 -16.40 -12.16 -2.78
C ILE A 119 -16.09 -12.40 -1.31
N CYS A 120 -16.79 -13.37 -0.72
CA CYS A 120 -16.51 -13.89 0.62
C CYS A 120 -16.35 -15.41 0.52
N ASN A 121 -15.21 -15.95 0.97
CA ASN A 121 -14.91 -17.38 0.94
C ASN A 121 -15.20 -18.03 -0.44
N SER A 122 -14.73 -17.39 -1.51
CA SER A 122 -14.90 -17.83 -2.91
C SER A 122 -16.36 -17.89 -3.40
N ARG A 123 -17.27 -17.17 -2.75
CA ARG A 123 -18.68 -17.03 -3.15
C ARG A 123 -19.03 -15.57 -3.34
N TYR A 124 -19.89 -15.29 -4.32
CA TYR A 124 -20.44 -13.96 -4.55
C TYR A 124 -21.57 -13.68 -3.56
N VAL A 125 -21.49 -12.55 -2.87
CA VAL A 125 -22.45 -12.17 -1.83
C VAL A 125 -22.84 -10.69 -1.98
N TYR A 126 -24.06 -10.38 -1.53
CA TYR A 126 -24.52 -9.01 -1.35
C TYR A 126 -24.19 -8.55 0.07
N LEU A 127 -23.56 -7.39 0.17
CA LEU A 127 -23.09 -6.82 1.44
C LEU A 127 -23.74 -5.45 1.63
N PRO A 128 -24.39 -5.17 2.78
CA PRO A 128 -24.88 -3.84 3.08
C PRO A 128 -23.74 -2.83 3.16
N ILE A 129 -23.88 -1.69 2.48
CA ILE A 129 -22.85 -0.63 2.48
C ILE A 129 -22.49 -0.16 3.91
N PRO A 130 -23.44 0.04 4.85
CA PRO A 130 -23.12 0.47 6.22
C PRO A 130 -22.17 -0.49 6.96
N GLU A 131 -22.32 -1.79 6.74
CA GLU A 131 -21.47 -2.80 7.35
C GLU A 131 -20.08 -2.84 6.72
N VAL A 132 -20.00 -2.64 5.40
CA VAL A 132 -18.71 -2.65 4.67
C VAL A 132 -17.84 -1.46 5.04
N ILE A 133 -18.43 -0.29 5.29
CA ILE A 133 -17.68 0.91 5.68
C ILE A 133 -17.37 0.98 7.18
N SER A 134 -17.93 0.07 7.99
CA SER A 134 -17.78 0.08 9.46
C SER A 134 -16.32 -0.10 9.90
N SER A 135 -15.56 -0.92 9.16
CA SER A 135 -14.18 -1.23 9.49
C SER A 135 -13.36 -1.53 8.24
N PRO A 136 -12.15 -0.95 8.12
CA PRO A 136 -11.24 -1.29 7.04
C PRO A 136 -10.60 -2.66 7.27
N ARG A 137 -10.27 -3.35 6.18
CA ARG A 137 -9.47 -4.57 6.25
C ARG A 137 -7.99 -4.23 6.43
N VAL A 138 -7.42 -4.59 7.58
CA VAL A 138 -6.00 -4.40 7.90
C VAL A 138 -5.28 -5.75 7.82
N VAL A 139 -4.03 -5.74 7.37
CA VAL A 139 -3.17 -6.94 7.37
C VAL A 139 -2.79 -7.28 8.81
N ASP A 140 -3.06 -8.50 9.25
CA ASP A 140 -2.65 -9.00 10.56
C ASP A 140 -1.14 -9.33 10.56
N PRO A 141 -0.30 -8.64 11.36
CA PRO A 141 1.14 -8.88 11.42
C PRO A 141 1.54 -10.26 11.98
N ASN A 142 0.63 -10.98 12.62
CA ASN A 142 0.91 -12.34 13.13
C ASN A 142 0.35 -13.44 12.22
N SER A 143 -0.32 -13.06 11.12
CA SER A 143 -0.89 -14.01 10.18
C SER A 143 0.18 -14.62 9.25
N ARG A 144 -0.14 -15.78 8.66
CA ARG A 144 0.70 -16.41 7.64
C ARG A 144 0.97 -15.51 6.42
N MET A 145 0.11 -14.53 6.14
CA MET A 145 0.35 -13.59 5.04
C MET A 145 1.59 -12.71 5.29
N TRP A 146 1.94 -12.49 6.56
CA TRP A 146 3.05 -11.63 6.96
C TRP A 146 4.37 -12.39 7.24
N HIS A 147 4.27 -13.69 7.53
CA HIS A 147 5.40 -14.57 7.90
C HIS A 147 5.90 -15.40 6.74
#